data_AF-P78768-F1
#
_entry.id   AF-P78768-F1
#
_cell.length_a   1.000
_cell.length_b   1.000
_cell.length_c   1.000
_cell.angle_alpha   90.00
_cell.angle_beta   90.00
_cell.angle_gamma   90.00
#
_symmetry.space_group_name_H-M   'P 1'
#
loop_
_entity.id
_entity.type
_entity.pdbx_description
1 polymer ?
#
loop_
_entity_poly.entity_id
_entity_poly.type
_entity_poly.pdbx_seq_one_letter_code
_entity_poly.pdbx_strand_id
1 'polypeptide(L)'
;METYEQEYRLLRADIEEKLNDLSKSGENSVIQSCQRLLNEIDEVIGQMEIEITGIPTSERGLVNGRIRSYRSTLEEWRRHLKEEIGKSDRKALFGNRDETSGDYIASDQDYDQRTRLLQGTNRLEQSSQRLLESQRIANETEGIGASILRDLHGQRNQLEHSLEMLGDTSGHLDRSLRTLKTMARRLAMNRFFTTAIIAILVILILLVLYSKFR
;
A
#
# COMPACT_ATOMS: atom_id res chain seq x y z
N MET A 1 -6.01 -15.65 8.39
CA MET A 1 -5.27 -14.43 7.99
C MET A 1 -4.04 -14.18 8.85
N GLU A 2 -4.13 -14.09 10.19
CA GLU A 2 -2.96 -13.84 11.05
C GLU A 2 -1.81 -14.85 10.85
N THR A 3 -2.15 -16.12 10.57
CA THR A 3 -1.19 -17.19 10.23
C THR A 3 -0.38 -16.88 8.98
N TYR A 4 -1.06 -16.52 7.88
CA TYR A 4 -0.40 -16.15 6.62
C TYR A 4 0.38 -14.84 6.73
N GLU A 5 -0.06 -13.91 7.58
CA GLU A 5 0.73 -12.72 7.86
C GLU A 5 2.02 -13.03 8.62
N GLN A 6 1.98 -13.97 9.56
CA GLN A 6 3.17 -14.46 10.26
C GLN A 6 4.12 -15.16 9.30
N GLU A 7 3.58 -16.04 8.45
CA GLU A 7 4.34 -16.75 7.42
C GLU A 7 5.01 -15.77 6.45
N TYR A 8 4.26 -14.78 5.94
CA TYR A 8 4.81 -13.72 5.10
C TYR A 8 5.95 -12.95 5.79
N ARG A 9 5.84 -12.64 7.08
CA ARG A 9 6.90 -11.95 7.83
C ARG A 9 8.17 -12.79 7.95
N LEU A 10 8.02 -14.10 8.15
CA LEU A 10 9.16 -15.03 8.22
C LEU A 10 9.84 -15.16 6.86
N LEU A 11 9.06 -15.37 5.80
CA LEU A 11 9.57 -15.47 4.43
C LEU A 11 10.24 -14.17 3.97
N ARG A 12 9.69 -13.02 4.36
CA ARG A 12 10.30 -11.72 4.14
C ARG A 12 11.68 -11.60 4.78
N ALA A 13 11.85 -12.05 6.01
CA ALA A 13 13.15 -12.02 6.67
C ALA A 13 14.16 -12.94 5.98
N ASP A 14 13.74 -14.16 5.60
CA ASP A 14 14.60 -15.13 4.90
C ASP A 14 15.02 -14.63 3.51
N ILE A 15 14.11 -14.00 2.75
CA ILE A 15 14.48 -13.47 1.43
C ILE A 15 15.39 -12.24 1.52
N GLU A 16 15.17 -11.34 2.48
CA GLU A 16 16.06 -10.18 2.68
C GLU A 16 17.47 -10.65 3.08
N GLU A 17 17.60 -11.69 3.90
CA GLU A 17 18.89 -12.31 4.26
C GLU A 17 19.57 -12.96 3.04
N LYS A 18 18.85 -13.81 2.30
CA LYS A 18 19.41 -14.49 1.12
C LYS A 18 19.71 -13.55 -0.05
N LEU A 19 18.95 -12.48 -0.23
CA LEU A 19 19.26 -11.46 -1.24
C LEU A 19 20.56 -10.73 -0.91
N ASN A 20 20.80 -10.48 0.38
CA ASN A 20 22.06 -9.91 0.86
C ASN A 20 23.23 -10.88 0.69
N ASP A 21 23.01 -12.18 0.86
CA ASP A 21 24.04 -13.21 0.63
C ASP A 21 24.32 -13.41 -0.86
N LEU A 22 23.30 -13.34 -1.72
CA LEU A 22 23.43 -13.39 -3.16
C LEU A 22 24.35 -12.29 -3.70
N SER A 23 24.21 -11.07 -3.17
CA SER A 23 25.07 -9.94 -3.51
C SER A 23 26.55 -10.21 -3.19
N LYS A 24 26.86 -11.10 -2.26
CA LYS A 24 28.22 -11.43 -1.81
C LYS A 24 28.81 -12.66 -2.51
N SER A 25 28.04 -13.75 -2.58
CA SER A 25 28.52 -15.06 -3.03
C SER A 25 28.37 -15.26 -4.55
N GLY A 26 27.30 -14.74 -5.15
CA GLY A 26 27.03 -14.88 -6.59
C GLY A 26 26.82 -16.33 -7.06
N GLU A 27 26.64 -17.27 -6.14
CA GLU A 27 26.44 -18.68 -6.44
C GLU A 27 25.05 -18.98 -7.00
N ASN A 28 24.99 -19.86 -8.00
CA ASN A 28 23.74 -20.30 -8.64
C ASN A 28 22.77 -20.98 -7.65
N SER A 29 23.29 -21.62 -6.60
CA SER A 29 22.50 -22.24 -5.51
C SER A 29 21.68 -21.21 -4.73
N VAL A 30 22.24 -20.04 -4.47
CA VAL A 30 21.57 -18.93 -3.77
C VAL A 30 20.50 -18.33 -4.67
N ILE A 31 20.78 -18.17 -5.97
CA ILE A 31 19.79 -17.69 -6.96
C ILE A 31 18.56 -18.60 -6.97
N GLN A 32 18.75 -19.92 -7.05
CA GLN A 32 17.65 -20.89 -7.02
C GLN A 32 16.89 -20.85 -5.69
N SER A 33 17.59 -20.69 -4.57
CA SER A 33 16.97 -20.56 -3.25
C SER A 33 16.11 -19.30 -3.14
N CYS A 34 16.58 -18.16 -3.65
CA CYS A 34 15.81 -16.92 -3.70
C CYS A 34 14.60 -17.03 -4.63
N GLN A 35 14.74 -17.68 -5.80
CA GLN A 35 13.60 -17.93 -6.68
C GLN A 35 12.53 -18.81 -6.01
N ARG A 36 12.94 -19.83 -5.26
CA ARG A 36 12.01 -20.67 -4.48
C ARG A 36 11.27 -19.84 -3.43
N LEU A 37 11.97 -19.00 -2.67
CA LEU A 37 11.34 -18.12 -1.68
C LEU A 37 10.39 -17.10 -2.31
N LEU A 38 10.74 -16.51 -3.45
CA LEU A 38 9.84 -15.60 -4.16
C LEU A 38 8.54 -16.28 -4.57
N ASN A 39 8.60 -17.53 -5.02
CA ASN A 39 7.42 -18.30 -5.36
C ASN A 39 6.58 -18.65 -4.12
N GLU A 40 7.23 -19.00 -3.01
CA GLU A 40 6.56 -19.27 -1.73
C GLU A 40 5.84 -18.01 -1.19
N ILE A 41 6.49 -16.84 -1.28
CA ILE A 41 5.87 -15.56 -0.92
C ILE A 41 4.67 -15.24 -1.84
N ASP A 42 4.80 -15.47 -3.14
CA ASP A 42 3.73 -15.26 -4.12
C ASP A 42 2.51 -16.16 -3.82
N GLU A 43 2.76 -17.42 -3.43
CA GLU A 43 1.73 -18.35 -3.00
C GLU A 43 1.02 -17.87 -1.72
N VAL A 44 1.77 -17.45 -0.70
CA VAL A 44 1.20 -16.92 0.55
C VAL A 44 0.38 -15.65 0.31
N ILE A 45 0.85 -14.75 -0.57
CA ILE A 45 0.06 -13.58 -0.99
C ILE A 45 -1.22 -14.01 -1.69
N GLY A 46 -1.15 -15.00 -2.59
CA GLY A 46 -2.33 -15.56 -3.25
C GLY A 46 -3.34 -16.16 -2.27
N GLN A 47 -2.88 -16.88 -1.23
CA GLN A 47 -3.76 -17.40 -0.18
C GLN A 47 -4.41 -16.28 0.64
N MET A 48 -3.66 -15.21 0.96
CA MET A 48 -4.23 -14.03 1.62
C MET A 48 -5.33 -13.37 0.77
N GLU A 49 -5.16 -13.29 -0.55
CA GLU A 49 -6.18 -12.75 -1.47
C GLU A 49 -7.47 -13.60 -1.46
N ILE A 50 -7.35 -14.92 -1.40
CA ILE A 50 -8.49 -15.84 -1.30
C ILE A 50 -9.20 -15.67 0.05
N GLU A 51 -8.46 -15.64 1.16
CA GLU A 51 -9.04 -15.49 2.51
C GLU A 51 -9.78 -14.16 2.73
N ILE A 52 -9.36 -13.07 2.07
CA ILE A 52 -10.04 -11.77 2.15
C ILE A 52 -11.52 -11.88 1.76
N THR A 53 -11.86 -12.79 0.84
CA THR A 53 -13.24 -12.99 0.41
C THR A 53 -14.15 -13.45 1.54
N GLY A 54 -13.60 -14.06 2.61
CA GLY A 54 -14.32 -14.49 3.81
C GLY A 54 -14.52 -13.40 4.88
N ILE A 55 -13.93 -12.21 4.73
CA ILE A 55 -13.87 -11.17 5.77
C ILE A 55 -14.94 -10.09 5.53
N PRO A 56 -15.49 -9.43 6.57
CA PRO A 56 -16.41 -8.31 6.42
C PRO A 56 -15.86 -7.18 5.54
N THR A 57 -16.70 -6.64 4.65
CA THR A 57 -16.33 -5.59 3.67
C THR A 57 -15.65 -4.37 4.30
N SER A 58 -15.96 -4.06 5.56
CA SER A 58 -15.36 -2.95 6.32
C SER A 58 -13.84 -3.08 6.52
N GLU A 59 -13.33 -4.30 6.68
CA GLU A 59 -11.90 -4.54 6.93
C GLU A 59 -11.13 -4.82 5.65
N ARG A 60 -11.81 -5.23 4.57
CA ARG A 60 -11.20 -5.55 3.27
C ARG A 60 -10.36 -4.40 2.71
N GLY A 61 -10.76 -3.14 2.94
CA GLY A 61 -10.02 -1.98 2.45
C GLY A 61 -8.59 -1.92 2.98
N LEU A 62 -8.42 -2.11 4.29
CA LEU A 62 -7.11 -2.12 4.96
C LEU A 62 -6.26 -3.30 4.48
N VAL A 63 -6.84 -4.49 4.42
CA VAL A 63 -6.12 -5.71 4.04
C VAL A 63 -5.71 -5.66 2.56
N ASN A 64 -6.59 -5.19 1.66
CA ASN A 64 -6.26 -4.99 0.25
C ASN A 64 -5.14 -3.95 0.06
N GLY A 65 -5.11 -2.90 0.88
CA GLY A 65 -3.99 -1.96 0.92
C GLY A 65 -2.66 -2.65 1.27
N ARG A 66 -2.68 -3.53 2.28
CA ARG A 66 -1.52 -4.31 2.71
C ARG A 66 -1.07 -5.32 1.65
N ILE A 67 -1.98 -6.07 1.05
CA ILE A 67 -1.66 -7.00 -0.04
C ILE A 67 -1.00 -6.27 -1.22
N ARG A 68 -1.52 -5.11 -1.61
CA ARG A 68 -0.88 -4.29 -2.65
C ARG A 68 0.54 -3.88 -2.29
N SER A 69 0.80 -3.52 -1.03
CA SER A 69 2.16 -3.24 -0.56
C SER A 69 3.05 -4.48 -0.64
N TYR A 70 2.55 -5.66 -0.25
CA TYR A 70 3.29 -6.92 -0.33
C TYR A 70 3.63 -7.32 -1.77
N ARG A 71 2.69 -7.13 -2.71
CA ARG A 71 2.92 -7.30 -4.16
C ARG A 71 4.01 -6.34 -4.67
N SER A 72 3.97 -5.07 -4.29
CA SER A 72 5.00 -4.10 -4.69
C SER A 72 6.39 -4.49 -4.19
N THR A 73 6.50 -4.95 -2.94
CA THR A 73 7.76 -5.42 -2.38
C THR A 73 8.25 -6.70 -3.06
N LEU A 74 7.35 -7.62 -3.41
CA LEU A 74 7.69 -8.83 -4.17
C LEU A 74 8.29 -8.49 -5.55
N GLU A 75 7.68 -7.55 -6.27
CA GLU A 75 8.20 -7.10 -7.57
C GLU A 75 9.54 -6.38 -7.46
N GLU A 76 9.77 -5.64 -6.38
CA GLU A 76 11.07 -5.05 -6.07
C GLU A 76 12.14 -6.13 -5.87
N TRP A 77 11.87 -7.17 -5.05
CA TRP A 77 12.79 -8.29 -4.87
C TRP A 77 13.04 -9.08 -6.16
N ARG A 78 12.01 -9.28 -7.00
CA ARG A 78 12.17 -9.90 -8.34
C ARG A 78 13.09 -9.07 -9.23
N ARG A 79 12.94 -7.75 -9.22
CA ARG A 79 13.83 -6.84 -9.96
C ARG A 79 15.27 -6.92 -9.45
N HIS A 80 15.48 -6.86 -8.13
CA HIS A 80 16.80 -7.00 -7.52
C HIS A 80 17.47 -8.32 -7.90
N LEU A 81 16.75 -9.44 -7.81
CA LEU A 81 17.27 -10.75 -8.20
C LEU A 81 17.64 -10.80 -9.69
N LYS A 82 16.81 -10.23 -10.58
CA LYS A 82 17.11 -10.16 -12.02
C LYS A 82 18.34 -9.29 -12.33
N GLU A 83 18.52 -8.20 -11.61
CA GLU A 83 19.71 -7.35 -11.72
C GLU A 83 20.99 -8.08 -11.28
N GLU A 84 20.95 -8.79 -10.15
CA GLU A 84 22.09 -9.58 -9.66
C GLU A 84 22.44 -10.75 -10.59
N ILE A 85 21.44 -11.45 -11.16
CA ILE A 85 21.67 -12.46 -12.21
C ILE A 85 22.37 -11.81 -13.41
N GLY A 86 21.90 -10.65 -13.86
CA GLY A 86 22.51 -9.93 -14.99
C GLY A 86 23.95 -9.50 -14.74
N LYS A 87 24.33 -9.21 -13.49
CA LYS A 87 25.72 -8.94 -13.09
C LYS A 87 26.57 -10.22 -13.09
N SER A 88 26.02 -11.33 -12.60
CA SER A 88 26.70 -12.63 -12.58
C SER A 88 26.98 -13.15 -13.99
N ASP A 89 25.98 -13.14 -14.87
CA ASP A 89 26.13 -13.55 -16.28
C ASP A 89 27.16 -12.68 -17.00
N ARG A 90 27.16 -11.37 -16.74
CA ARG A 90 28.14 -10.44 -17.30
C ARG A 90 29.57 -10.79 -16.85
N LYS A 91 29.75 -11.13 -15.57
CA LYS A 91 31.04 -11.56 -15.02
C LYS A 91 31.51 -12.87 -15.65
N ALA A 92 30.60 -13.84 -15.86
CA ALA A 92 30.92 -15.09 -16.53
C ALA A 92 31.31 -14.88 -18.01
N LEU A 93 30.60 -14.00 -18.72
CA LEU A 93 30.81 -13.78 -20.15
C LEU A 93 32.09 -12.97 -20.46
N PHE A 94 32.48 -12.03 -19.58
CA PHE A 94 33.73 -11.29 -19.72
C PHE A 94 34.93 -11.97 -19.07
N GLY A 95 34.73 -12.78 -18.03
CA GLY A 95 35.82 -13.55 -17.40
C GLY A 95 36.41 -14.61 -18.33
N ASN A 96 35.61 -15.17 -19.25
CA ASN A 96 36.04 -16.25 -20.14
C ASN A 96 36.61 -15.80 -21.50
N ARG A 97 36.72 -14.49 -21.76
CA ARG A 97 37.09 -13.97 -23.09
C ARG A 97 38.58 -13.64 -23.26
N ASP A 98 39.40 -13.78 -22.23
CA ASP A 98 40.81 -13.36 -22.31
C ASP A 98 41.76 -14.36 -23.00
N GLU A 99 41.29 -15.51 -23.49
CA GLU A 99 42.23 -16.59 -23.89
C GLU A 99 42.22 -17.04 -25.37
N THR A 100 41.33 -16.55 -26.23
CA THR A 100 41.31 -16.98 -27.65
C THR A 100 41.20 -15.82 -28.62
N SER A 101 42.30 -15.08 -28.75
CA SER A 101 42.57 -14.21 -29.90
C SER A 101 43.75 -14.80 -30.68
N GLY A 102 43.46 -15.55 -31.74
CA GLY A 102 44.48 -16.24 -32.53
C GLY A 102 43.99 -16.64 -33.91
N ASP A 103 44.10 -15.69 -34.83
CA ASP A 103 44.59 -15.87 -36.20
C ASP A 103 43.92 -16.93 -37.10
N TYR A 104 42.92 -16.52 -37.91
CA TYR A 104 42.67 -17.11 -39.23
C TYR A 104 42.20 -16.02 -40.21
N ILE A 105 43.12 -15.59 -41.08
CA ILE A 105 42.93 -14.52 -42.08
C ILE A 105 42.80 -15.15 -43.47
N ALA A 106 41.75 -14.76 -44.20
CA ALA A 106 41.66 -14.54 -45.67
C ALA A 106 40.48 -15.22 -46.40
N SER A 107 40.04 -16.42 -46.01
CA SER A 107 38.84 -17.05 -46.65
C SER A 107 37.51 -16.65 -45.99
N ASP A 108 37.59 -15.84 -44.93
CA ASP A 108 36.46 -15.53 -44.05
C ASP A 108 35.68 -14.29 -44.49
N GLN A 109 36.17 -13.45 -45.41
CA GLN A 109 35.52 -12.14 -45.68
C GLN A 109 34.08 -12.22 -46.22
N ASP A 110 33.77 -13.16 -47.12
CA ASP A 110 32.40 -13.31 -47.67
C ASP A 110 31.45 -13.99 -46.67
N TYR A 111 31.95 -15.00 -45.96
CA TYR A 111 31.24 -15.64 -44.83
C TYR A 111 31.00 -14.63 -43.70
N ASP A 112 31.98 -13.78 -43.39
CA ASP A 112 31.90 -12.68 -42.43
C ASP A 112 30.86 -11.67 -42.86
N GLN A 113 30.82 -11.27 -44.14
CA GLN A 113 29.84 -10.31 -44.62
C GLN A 113 28.42 -10.86 -44.53
N ARG A 114 28.20 -12.11 -44.96
CA ARG A 114 26.88 -12.78 -44.81
C ARG A 114 26.51 -12.96 -43.33
N THR A 115 27.45 -13.36 -42.48
CA THR A 115 27.24 -13.53 -41.04
C THR A 115 26.91 -12.20 -40.37
N ARG A 116 27.59 -11.11 -40.77
CA ARG A 116 27.30 -9.74 -40.31
C ARG A 116 25.92 -9.26 -40.76
N LEU A 117 25.51 -9.55 -42.00
CA LEU A 117 24.17 -9.21 -42.50
C LEU A 117 23.08 -9.98 -41.74
N LEU A 118 23.24 -11.30 -41.57
CA LEU A 118 22.30 -12.13 -40.79
C LEU A 118 22.24 -11.71 -39.32
N GLN A 119 23.38 -11.33 -38.74
CA GLN A 119 23.42 -10.78 -37.38
C GLN A 119 22.73 -9.41 -37.31
N GLY A 120 22.89 -8.57 -38.33
CA GLY A 120 22.21 -7.29 -38.48
C GLY A 120 20.69 -7.45 -38.58
N THR A 121 20.20 -8.40 -39.40
CA THR A 121 18.77 -8.68 -39.55
C THR A 121 18.16 -9.25 -38.27
N ASN A 122 18.84 -10.19 -37.60
CA ASN A 122 18.39 -10.75 -36.34
C ASN A 122 18.33 -9.67 -35.23
N ARG A 123 19.33 -8.78 -35.17
CA ARG A 123 19.30 -7.63 -34.26
C ARG A 123 18.14 -6.67 -34.55
N LEU A 124 17.86 -6.42 -35.84
CA LEU A 124 16.76 -5.55 -36.24
C LEU A 124 15.40 -6.17 -35.89
N GLU A 125 15.21 -7.46 -36.15
CA GLU A 125 14.01 -8.21 -35.78
C GLU A 125 13.80 -8.22 -34.26
N GLN A 126 14.86 -8.50 -33.49
CA GLN A 126 14.82 -8.43 -32.03
C GLN A 126 14.48 -7.02 -31.53
N SER A 127 15.04 -5.98 -32.15
CA SER A 127 14.74 -4.59 -31.81
C SER A 127 13.28 -4.24 -32.12
N SER A 128 12.76 -4.68 -33.27
CA SER A 128 11.36 -4.53 -33.66
C SER A 128 10.43 -5.18 -32.65
N GLN A 129 10.73 -6.43 -32.25
CA GLN A 129 9.95 -7.14 -31.24
C GLN A 129 9.98 -6.43 -29.87
N ARG A 130 11.14 -5.90 -29.47
CA ARG A 130 11.27 -5.11 -28.24
C ARG A 130 10.49 -3.81 -28.29
N LEU A 131 10.44 -3.13 -29.44
CA LEU A 131 9.64 -1.91 -29.61
C LEU A 131 8.14 -2.20 -29.52
N LEU A 132 7.67 -3.27 -30.16
CA LEU A 132 6.28 -3.72 -30.05
C LEU A 132 5.90 -4.07 -28.60
N GLU A 133 6.78 -4.79 -27.91
CA GLU A 133 6.57 -5.12 -26.50
C GLU A 133 6.59 -3.87 -25.61
N SER A 134 7.50 -2.92 -25.85
CA SER A 134 7.53 -1.64 -25.14
C SER A 134 6.27 -0.82 -25.38
N GLN A 135 5.71 -0.84 -26.59
CA GLN A 135 4.46 -0.16 -26.92
C GLN A 135 3.28 -0.83 -26.19
N ARG A 136 3.25 -2.16 -26.12
CA ARG A 136 2.25 -2.92 -25.36
C ARG A 136 2.30 -2.55 -23.88
N ILE A 137 3.49 -2.59 -23.28
CA ILE A 137 3.70 -2.24 -21.87
C ILE A 137 3.36 -0.76 -21.62
N ALA A 138 3.69 0.15 -22.53
CA ALA A 138 3.35 1.57 -22.40
C ALA A 138 1.84 1.79 -22.40
N ASN A 139 1.09 1.15 -23.31
CA ASN A 139 -0.37 1.22 -23.34
C ASN A 139 -1.01 0.61 -22.10
N GLU A 140 -0.48 -0.52 -21.61
CA GLU A 140 -0.93 -1.14 -20.36
C GLU A 140 -0.69 -0.22 -19.15
N THR A 141 0.50 0.39 -19.09
CA THR A 141 0.87 1.35 -18.05
C THR A 141 0.01 2.61 -18.10
N GLU A 142 -0.32 3.12 -19.29
CA GLU A 142 -1.27 4.23 -19.46
C GLU A 142 -2.66 3.87 -18.96
N GLY A 143 -3.13 2.65 -19.26
CA GLY A 143 -4.41 2.13 -18.76
C GLY A 143 -4.47 2.04 -17.23
N ILE A 144 -3.42 1.49 -16.62
CA ILE A 144 -3.28 1.40 -15.15
C ILE A 144 -3.21 2.81 -14.55
N GLY A 145 -2.38 3.69 -15.11
CA GLY A 145 -2.23 5.08 -14.67
C GLY A 145 -3.56 5.86 -14.74
N ALA A 146 -4.33 5.70 -15.82
CA ALA A 146 -5.66 6.29 -15.96
C ALA A 146 -6.65 5.75 -14.92
N SER A 147 -6.56 4.46 -14.57
CA SER A 147 -7.38 3.88 -13.49
C SER A 147 -7.00 4.46 -12.12
N ILE A 148 -5.71 4.57 -11.81
CA ILE A 148 -5.23 5.17 -10.55
C ILE A 148 -5.71 6.61 -10.43
N LEU A 149 -5.61 7.41 -11.50
CA LEU A 149 -6.11 8.79 -11.51
C LEU A 149 -7.62 8.83 -11.24
N ARG A 150 -8.41 7.93 -11.85
CA ARG A 150 -9.85 7.82 -11.60
C ARG A 150 -10.15 7.49 -10.14
N ASP A 151 -9.41 6.56 -9.55
CA ASP A 151 -9.57 6.17 -8.14
C ASP A 151 -9.20 7.31 -7.20
N LEU A 152 -8.10 8.02 -7.48
CA LEU A 152 -7.68 9.20 -6.72
C LEU A 152 -8.70 10.34 -6.81
N HIS A 153 -9.29 10.57 -8.00
CA HIS A 153 -10.39 11.52 -8.16
C HIS A 153 -11.62 11.10 -7.36
N GLY A 154 -11.97 9.82 -7.34
CA GLY A 154 -13.06 9.28 -6.52
C GLY A 154 -12.81 9.47 -5.03
N GLN A 155 -11.60 9.15 -4.55
CA GLN A 155 -11.18 9.34 -3.16
C GLN A 155 -11.18 10.82 -2.76
N ARG A 156 -10.72 11.70 -3.65
CA ARG A 156 -10.78 13.15 -3.43
C ARG A 156 -12.22 13.62 -3.25
N ASN A 157 -13.14 13.21 -4.12
CA ASN A 157 -14.54 13.59 -4.01
C ASN A 157 -15.17 13.06 -2.71
N GLN A 158 -14.81 11.84 -2.29
CA GLN A 158 -15.25 11.28 -1.01
C GLN A 158 -14.70 12.06 0.19
N LEU A 159 -13.44 12.48 0.15
CA LEU A 159 -12.83 13.31 1.18
C LEU A 159 -13.45 14.71 1.23
N GLU A 160 -13.63 15.36 0.07
CA GLU A 160 -14.30 16.66 -0.02
C GLU A 160 -15.73 16.58 0.55
N HIS A 161 -16.49 15.54 0.20
CA HIS A 161 -17.82 15.31 0.77
C HIS A 161 -17.80 15.04 2.29
N SER A 162 -16.82 14.27 2.76
CA SER A 162 -16.66 14.00 4.20
C SER A 162 -16.29 15.27 4.95
N LEU A 163 -15.43 16.13 4.38
CA LEU A 163 -15.05 17.42 4.95
C LEU A 163 -16.23 18.40 4.97
N GLU A 164 -17.03 18.43 3.91
CA GLU A 164 -18.28 19.21 3.85
C GLU A 164 -19.26 18.74 4.94
N MET A 165 -19.47 17.43 5.07
CA MET A 165 -20.32 16.84 6.11
C MET A 165 -19.79 17.14 7.52
N LEU A 166 -18.47 17.10 7.75
CA LEU A 166 -17.86 17.46 9.04
C LEU A 166 -18.04 18.96 9.37
N GLY A 167 -17.93 19.82 8.35
CA GLY A 167 -18.24 21.25 8.46
C GLY A 167 -19.71 21.48 8.87
N ASP A 168 -20.63 20.82 8.18
CA ASP A 168 -22.07 20.90 8.48
C ASP A 168 -22.43 20.28 9.84
N THR A 169 -21.76 19.20 10.23
CA THR A 169 -21.96 18.54 11.54
C THR A 169 -21.57 19.46 12.69
N SER A 170 -20.53 20.29 12.52
CA SER A 170 -20.13 21.28 13.53
C SER A 170 -21.24 22.30 13.81
N GLY A 171 -22.03 22.67 12.78
CA GLY A 171 -23.20 23.54 12.94
C GLY A 171 -24.36 22.86 13.72
N HIS A 172 -24.59 21.57 13.49
CA HIS A 172 -25.58 20.79 14.23
C HIS A 172 -25.19 20.59 15.69
N LEU A 173 -23.89 20.46 15.97
CA LEU A 173 -23.35 20.43 17.33
C LEU A 173 -23.54 21.78 18.04
N ASP A 174 -23.26 22.92 17.39
CA ASP A 174 -23.50 24.25 18.00
C ASP A 174 -24.99 24.46 18.31
N ARG A 175 -25.89 24.08 17.39
CA ARG A 175 -27.34 24.16 17.62
C ARG A 175 -27.78 23.27 18.78
N SER A 176 -27.28 22.04 18.85
CA SER A 176 -27.57 21.10 19.94
C SER A 176 -27.03 21.60 21.29
N LEU A 177 -25.83 22.19 21.32
CA LEU A 177 -25.27 22.80 22.52
C LEU A 177 -26.07 24.03 22.95
N ARG A 178 -26.53 24.84 22.00
CA ARG A 178 -27.38 26.00 22.27
C ARG A 178 -28.72 25.59 22.88
N THR A 179 -29.39 24.58 22.32
CA THR A 179 -30.66 24.08 22.88
C THR A 179 -30.44 23.47 24.26
N LEU A 180 -29.40 22.64 24.45
CA LEU A 180 -29.03 22.10 25.76
C LEU A 180 -28.73 23.20 26.77
N LYS A 181 -27.98 24.26 26.41
CA LYS A 181 -27.71 25.40 27.28
C LYS A 181 -28.99 26.13 27.68
N THR A 182 -29.95 26.28 26.78
CA THR A 182 -31.25 26.88 27.12
C THR A 182 -32.07 25.98 28.06
N MET A 183 -32.04 24.67 27.87
CA MET A 183 -32.69 23.71 28.77
C MET A 183 -32.03 23.70 30.16
N ALA A 184 -30.70 23.70 30.23
CA ALA A 184 -29.94 23.75 31.47
C ALA A 184 -30.23 25.04 32.26
N ARG A 185 -30.28 26.19 31.57
CA ARG A 185 -30.66 27.47 32.20
C ARG A 185 -32.08 27.45 32.74
N ARG A 186 -33.04 26.88 32.00
CA ARG A 186 -34.43 26.73 32.45
C ARG A 186 -34.50 25.83 33.69
N LEU A 187 -33.77 24.71 33.71
CA LEU A 187 -33.72 23.82 34.87
C LEU A 187 -33.13 24.50 36.10
N ALA A 188 -32.02 25.23 35.94
CA ALA A 188 -31.40 25.99 37.04
C ALA A 188 -32.35 27.07 37.59
N MET A 189 -33.01 27.82 36.70
CA MET A 189 -34.00 28.83 37.06
C MET A 189 -35.19 28.22 37.81
N ASN A 190 -35.73 27.10 37.31
CA ASN A 190 -36.84 26.40 37.96
C ASN A 190 -36.45 25.90 39.36
N ARG A 191 -35.23 25.37 39.52
CA ARG A 191 -34.69 24.94 40.83
C ARG A 191 -34.54 26.13 41.79
N PHE A 192 -34.03 27.26 41.32
CA PHE A 192 -33.93 28.47 42.14
C PHE A 192 -35.30 28.93 42.64
N PHE A 193 -36.29 29.04 41.75
CA PHE A 193 -37.65 29.43 42.13
C PHE A 193 -38.29 28.46 43.12
N THR A 194 -38.14 27.14 42.93
CA THR A 194 -38.67 26.15 43.87
C THR A 194 -38.03 26.27 45.25
N THR A 195 -36.70 26.44 45.33
CA THR A 195 -36.02 26.66 46.62
C THR A 195 -36.43 27.97 47.29
N ALA A 196 -36.62 29.05 46.52
CA ALA A 196 -37.04 30.35 47.05
C ALA A 196 -38.45 30.31 47.65
N ILE A 197 -39.40 29.63 47.00
CA ILE A 197 -40.78 29.47 47.51
C ILE A 197 -40.78 28.73 48.85
N ILE A 198 -40.02 27.62 48.95
CA ILE A 198 -39.92 26.84 50.19
C ILE A 198 -39.32 27.69 51.31
N ALA A 199 -38.26 28.45 51.03
CA ALA A 199 -37.62 29.33 52.02
C ALA A 199 -38.58 30.42 52.53
N ILE A 200 -39.35 31.06 51.64
CA ILE A 200 -40.34 32.09 52.01
C ILE A 200 -41.43 31.49 52.91
N LEU A 201 -41.93 30.28 52.60
CA LEU A 201 -42.94 29.61 53.43
C LEU A 201 -42.42 29.31 54.85
N VAL A 202 -41.17 28.84 54.97
CA VAL A 202 -40.55 28.58 56.29
C VAL A 202 -40.41 29.89 57.08
N ILE A 203 -39.99 30.98 56.44
CA ILE A 203 -39.87 32.30 57.09
C ILE A 203 -41.24 32.80 57.57
N LEU A 204 -42.29 32.65 56.77
CA LEU A 204 -43.65 33.03 57.17
C LEU A 204 -44.14 32.25 58.38
N ILE A 205 -43.91 30.93 58.43
CA ILE A 205 -44.27 30.09 59.57
C ILE A 205 -43.52 30.55 60.83
N LEU A 206 -42.21 30.83 60.73
CA LEU A 206 -41.42 31.34 61.85
C LEU A 206 -41.89 32.72 62.32
N LEU A 207 -42.26 33.63 61.41
CA LEU A 207 -42.82 34.93 61.75
C LEU A 207 -44.16 34.82 62.48
N VAL A 208 -45.05 33.93 62.03
CA VAL A 208 -46.35 33.68 62.69
C VAL A 208 -46.14 33.09 64.09
N LEU A 209 -45.20 32.16 64.25
CA LEU A 209 -44.86 31.61 65.57
C LEU A 209 -44.28 32.70 66.48
N TYR A 210 -43.34 33.52 65.99
CA TYR A 210 -42.76 34.62 66.77
C TYR A 210 -43.81 35.66 67.18
N SER A 211 -44.73 36.01 66.27
CA SER A 211 -45.82 36.95 66.54
C SER A 211 -46.88 36.40 67.51
N LYS A 212 -46.98 35.07 67.67
CA LYS A 212 -47.92 34.45 68.60
C LYS A 212 -47.31 34.24 69.99
N PHE A 213 -46.00 33.98 70.06
CA PHE A 213 -45.29 33.77 71.31
C PHE A 213 -44.86 35.06 72.01
N ARG A 214 -44.90 36.19 71.29
CA ARG A 214 -44.73 37.54 71.84
C ARG A 214 -46.08 38.22 72.02
#